data_AF-A0A7C2WED2-F1
#
_entry.id   AF-A0A7C2WED2-F1
#
_cell.length_a   1.000
_cell.length_b   1.000
_cell.length_c   1.000
_cell.angle_alpha   90.00
_cell.angle_beta   90.00
_cell.angle_gamma   90.00
#
_symmetry.space_group_name_H-M   'P 1'
#
loop_
_entity.id
_entity.type
_entity.pdbx_description
1 polymer ?
#
loop_
_entity_poly.entity_id
_entity_poly.type
_entity_poly.pdbx_seq_one_letter_code
_entity_poly.pdbx_strand_id
1 'polypeptide(L)'
;MVEDRVRAADAAMIALMNAGYTVYCPVCQWHRAALFYDVPTDAKYWREQNRAMLERLDVMHVLRLDGWLDSAGVAEEIRWAREMGLMVAEMDPLPAGNR
;
A
#
# COMPACT_ATOMS: atom_id res chain seq x y z
N MET A 1 -13.66 0.16 -8.81
CA MET A 1 -13.72 -1.24 -8.34
C MET A 1 -12.42 -1.59 -7.61
N VAL A 2 -12.32 -2.72 -6.90
CA VAL A 2 -11.06 -3.14 -6.22
C VAL A 2 -9.89 -3.21 -7.20
N GLU A 3 -10.14 -3.73 -8.40
CA GLU A 3 -9.15 -3.83 -9.47
C GLU A 3 -8.53 -2.49 -9.89
N ASP A 4 -9.33 -1.40 -9.91
CA ASP A 4 -8.83 -0.07 -10.27
C ASP A 4 -7.86 0.46 -9.20
N ARG A 5 -8.14 0.16 -7.92
CA ARG A 5 -7.26 0.53 -6.81
C ARG A 5 -5.93 -0.22 -6.88
N VAL A 6 -5.98 -1.51 -7.20
CA VAL A 6 -4.79 -2.34 -7.38
C VAL A 6 -3.96 -1.82 -8.54
N ARG A 7 -4.58 -1.51 -9.69
CA ARG A 7 -3.88 -0.92 -10.85
C ARG A 7 -3.23 0.43 -10.53
N ALA A 8 -3.90 1.28 -9.76
CA ALA A 8 -3.32 2.54 -9.31
C ALA A 8 -2.13 2.32 -8.36
N ALA A 9 -2.22 1.34 -7.46
CA ALA A 9 -1.12 0.95 -6.58
C ALA A 9 0.07 0.36 -7.37
N ASP A 10 -0.19 -0.46 -8.39
CA ASP A 10 0.84 -0.97 -9.30
C ASP A 10 1.55 0.17 -10.03
N ALA A 11 0.81 1.15 -10.56
CA ALA A 11 1.38 2.31 -11.24
C ALA A 11 2.28 3.14 -10.30
N ALA A 12 1.84 3.38 -9.06
CA ALA A 12 2.62 4.07 -8.05
C ALA A 12 3.88 3.28 -7.66
N MET A 13 3.76 1.97 -7.46
CA MET A 13 4.88 1.08 -7.16
C MET A 13 5.94 1.14 -8.25
N ILE A 14 5.55 1.03 -9.53
CA ILE A 14 6.47 1.10 -10.67
C ILE A 14 7.12 2.48 -10.77
N ALA A 15 6.39 3.56 -10.54
CA ALA A 15 6.96 4.91 -10.56
C ALA A 15 8.04 5.11 -9.48
N LEU A 16 7.79 4.64 -8.26
CA LEU A 16 8.77 4.67 -7.17
C LEU A 16 9.98 3.78 -7.48
N MET A 17 9.76 2.58 -8.02
CA MET A 17 10.87 1.72 -8.46
C MET A 17 11.74 2.40 -9.53
N ASN A 18 11.13 3.05 -10.52
CA ASN A 18 11.85 3.79 -11.56
C ASN A 18 12.61 5.01 -11.01
N ALA A 19 12.16 5.56 -9.88
CA ALA A 19 12.86 6.63 -9.15
C ALA A 19 13.99 6.11 -8.24
N GLY A 20 14.25 4.79 -8.22
CA GLY A 20 15.37 4.17 -7.49
C GLY A 20 15.00 3.63 -6.10
N TYR A 21 13.72 3.64 -5.73
CA TYR A 21 13.28 3.06 -4.46
C TYR A 21 13.16 1.53 -4.54
N THR A 22 13.46 0.85 -3.43
CA THR A 22 13.02 -0.53 -3.23
C THR A 22 11.63 -0.49 -2.59
N VAL A 23 10.63 -1.04 -3.27
CA VAL A 23 9.22 -0.81 -2.90
C VAL A 23 8.56 -2.08 -2.37
N TYR A 24 7.84 -1.93 -1.26
CA TYR A 24 6.88 -2.90 -0.74
C TYR A 24 5.46 -2.35 -0.90
N CYS A 25 4.58 -3.09 -1.59
CA CYS A 25 3.17 -2.75 -1.76
C CYS A 25 2.31 -3.98 -1.40
N PRO A 26 1.70 -4.02 -0.20
CA PRO A 26 0.95 -5.20 0.25
C PRO A 26 -0.23 -5.53 -0.67
N VAL A 27 -0.96 -4.51 -1.13
CA VAL A 27 -2.09 -4.70 -2.06
C VAL A 27 -1.63 -5.34 -3.36
N CYS A 28 -0.54 -4.85 -3.95
CA CYS A 28 0.02 -5.38 -5.20
C CYS A 28 0.48 -6.84 -5.03
N GLN A 29 1.10 -7.17 -3.89
CA GLN A 29 1.65 -8.49 -3.63
C GLN A 29 0.60 -9.55 -3.31
N TRP A 30 -0.40 -9.20 -2.50
CA TRP A 30 -1.36 -10.16 -1.95
C TRP A 30 -2.67 -10.22 -2.73
N HIS A 31 -3.01 -9.23 -3.55
CA HIS A 31 -4.25 -9.23 -4.34
C HIS A 31 -4.39 -10.50 -5.18
N ARG A 32 -3.35 -10.86 -5.93
CA ARG A 32 -3.38 -12.09 -6.75
C ARG A 32 -3.54 -13.35 -5.90
N ALA A 33 -2.87 -13.43 -4.76
CA ALA A 33 -3.03 -14.57 -3.87
C ALA A 33 -4.47 -14.68 -3.33
N ALA A 34 -5.07 -13.56 -2.93
CA ALA A 34 -6.45 -13.50 -2.47
C ALA A 34 -7.50 -13.86 -3.54
N LEU A 35 -7.16 -13.76 -4.83
CA LEU A 35 -8.05 -14.19 -5.92
C LEU A 35 -8.03 -15.71 -6.14
N PHE A 36 -6.92 -16.39 -5.85
CA PHE A 36 -6.72 -17.80 -6.20
C PHE A 36 -6.66 -18.74 -4.99
N TYR A 37 -6.56 -18.20 -3.78
CA TYR A 37 -6.47 -18.96 -2.54
C TYR A 37 -7.45 -18.42 -1.52
N ASP A 38 -7.92 -19.30 -0.63
CA ASP A 38 -8.81 -18.95 0.47
C ASP A 38 -8.02 -18.29 1.61
N VAL A 39 -7.62 -17.04 1.38
CA VAL A 39 -7.01 -16.18 2.39
C VAL A 39 -7.96 -15.03 2.75
N PRO A 40 -8.05 -14.65 4.03
CA PRO A 40 -8.89 -13.54 4.41
C PRO A 40 -8.44 -12.24 3.74
N THR A 41 -9.39 -11.41 3.32
CA THR A 41 -9.12 -10.07 2.76
C THR A 41 -9.23 -8.97 3.82
N ASP A 42 -9.48 -9.34 5.07
CA ASP A 42 -9.68 -8.39 6.16
C ASP A 42 -8.35 -7.81 6.65
N ALA A 43 -8.39 -6.54 7.01
CA ALA A 43 -7.21 -5.82 7.49
C ALA A 43 -6.63 -6.42 8.79
N LYS A 44 -7.43 -7.11 9.61
CA LYS A 44 -6.98 -7.69 10.88
C LYS A 44 -6.07 -8.88 10.66
N TYR A 45 -6.35 -9.72 9.66
CA TYR A 45 -5.49 -10.84 9.27
C TYR A 45 -4.11 -10.36 8.80
N TRP A 46 -4.07 -9.33 7.95
CA TRP A 46 -2.82 -8.78 7.38
C TRP A 46 -2.08 -7.81 8.30
N ARG A 47 -2.69 -7.43 9.43
CA ARG A 47 -2.23 -6.38 10.34
C ARG A 47 -0.79 -6.53 10.78
N GLU A 48 -0.44 -7.69 11.35
CA GLU A 48 0.91 -7.94 11.86
C GLU A 48 1.94 -8.09 10.74
N GLN A 49 1.53 -8.63 9.58
CA GLN A 49 2.38 -8.72 8.40
C GLN A 49 2.74 -7.32 7.88
N ASN A 50 1.75 -6.43 7.73
CA ASN A 50 1.96 -5.06 7.26
C ASN A 50 2.82 -4.27 8.26
N ARG A 51 2.54 -4.40 9.56
CA ARG A 51 3.33 -3.75 10.61
C ARG A 51 4.80 -4.21 10.61
N ALA A 52 5.04 -5.51 10.53
CA ALA A 52 6.40 -6.06 10.51
C ALA A 52 7.20 -5.57 9.29
N MET A 53 6.54 -5.37 8.15
CA MET A 53 7.17 -4.76 6.98
C MET A 53 7.44 -3.29 7.20
N LEU A 54 6.47 -2.54 7.75
CA LEU A 54 6.61 -1.11 8.04
C LEU A 54 7.82 -0.80 8.94
N GLU A 55 8.08 -1.63 9.96
CA GLU A 55 9.24 -1.52 10.85
C GLU A 55 10.62 -1.60 10.16
N ARG A 56 10.65 -2.03 8.89
CA ARG A 56 11.87 -2.17 8.07
C ARG A 56 11.97 -1.16 6.95
N LEU A 57 10.97 -0.30 6.78
CA LEU A 57 10.96 0.72 5.72
C LEU A 57 11.61 2.02 6.21
N ASP A 58 12.19 2.78 5.28
CA ASP A 58 12.70 4.12 5.56
C ASP A 58 11.61 5.20 5.41
N VAL A 59 10.62 4.94 4.55
CA VAL A 59 9.55 5.87 4.17
C VAL A 59 8.25 5.11 3.88
N MET A 60 7.12 5.68 4.29
CA MET A 60 5.79 5.23 3.93
C MET A 60 5.19 6.21 2.91
N HIS A 61 4.80 5.70 1.74
CA HIS A 61 4.03 6.45 0.75
C HIS A 61 2.53 6.09 0.85
N VAL A 62 1.67 7.10 0.98
CA VAL A 62 0.21 6.94 1.03
C VAL A 62 -0.39 7.42 -0.29
N LEU A 63 -0.99 6.50 -1.03
CA LEU A 63 -1.67 6.82 -2.29
C LEU A 63 -3.07 7.39 -2.01
N ARG A 64 -3.33 8.61 -2.47
CA ARG A 64 -4.58 9.35 -2.24
C ARG A 64 -5.73 8.89 -3.14
N LEU A 65 -6.09 7.61 -3.04
CA LEU A 65 -7.26 7.03 -3.73
C LEU A 65 -8.56 7.47 -3.05
N ASP A 66 -9.67 7.55 -3.79
CA ASP A 66 -10.97 7.90 -3.22
C ASP A 66 -11.30 7.06 -1.96
N GLY A 67 -11.69 7.74 -0.88
CA GLY A 67 -11.98 7.12 0.42
C GLY A 67 -10.77 6.69 1.24
N TRP A 68 -9.53 7.07 0.87
CA TRP A 68 -8.33 6.76 1.68
C TRP A 68 -8.37 7.37 3.07
N LEU A 69 -8.97 8.57 3.22
CA LEU A 69 -9.12 9.25 4.51
C LEU A 69 -10.02 8.48 5.49
N ASP A 70 -10.98 7.72 4.95
CA ASP A 70 -11.93 6.93 5.74
C ASP A 70 -11.43 5.50 6.00
N SER A 71 -10.27 5.14 5.45
CA SER A 71 -9.71 3.80 5.60
C SER A 71 -9.05 3.63 6.97
N ALA A 72 -9.72 2.90 7.87
CA ALA A 72 -9.20 2.56 9.19
C ALA A 72 -7.81 1.87 9.14
N GLY A 73 -7.55 1.02 8.14
CA GLY A 73 -6.25 0.36 7.95
C GLY A 73 -5.14 1.37 7.65
N VAL A 74 -5.31 2.18 6.59
CA VAL A 74 -4.38 3.27 6.25
C VAL A 74 -4.15 4.23 7.43
N ALA A 75 -5.21 4.63 8.15
CA ALA A 75 -5.06 5.51 9.31
C ALA A 75 -4.22 4.89 10.44
N GLU A 76 -4.40 3.58 10.67
CA GLU A 76 -3.59 2.81 11.61
C GLU A 76 -2.12 2.68 11.16
N GLU A 77 -1.87 2.39 9.89
CA GLU A 77 -0.51 2.30 9.34
C GLU A 77 0.22 3.65 9.40
N ILE A 78 -0.45 4.76 9.08
CA ILE A 78 0.10 6.12 9.22
C ILE A 78 0.45 6.41 10.69
N ARG A 79 -0.42 6.03 11.63
CA ARG A 79 -0.17 6.20 13.05
C ARG A 79 1.09 5.45 13.48
N TRP A 80 1.22 4.17 13.11
CA TRP A 80 2.42 3.39 13.40
C TRP A 80 3.67 3.96 12.78
N ALA A 81 3.62 4.38 11.51
CA ALA A 81 4.75 4.99 10.83
C ALA A 81 5.25 6.22 11.59
N ARG A 82 4.32 7.08 12.05
CA ARG A 82 4.66 8.25 12.88
C ARG A 82 5.23 7.87 14.23
N GLU A 83 4.67 6.87 14.91
CA GLU A 83 5.18 6.36 16.20
C GLU A 83 6.60 5.77 16.06
N MET A 84 6.91 5.17 14.91
CA MET A 84 8.22 4.62 14.56
C MET A 84 9.22 5.69 14.07
N GLY A 85 8.78 6.94 13.93
CA GLY A 85 9.63 8.03 13.41
C GLY A 85 9.88 7.97 11.90
N LEU A 86 9.07 7.22 11.15
CA LEU A 86 9.17 7.11 9.69
C LEU A 86 8.62 8.35 9.01
N MET A 87 9.24 8.71 7.89
CA MET A 87 8.69 9.73 7.00
C MET A 87 7.41 9.19 6.35
N VAL A 88 6.32 9.97 6.43
CA VAL A 88 5.07 9.68 5.72
C VAL A 88 4.87 10.70 4.62
N ALA A 89 4.83 10.24 3.38
CA ALA A 89 4.65 11.10 2.20
C ALA A 89 3.34 10.73 1.48
N GLU A 90 2.52 11.73 1.19
CA GLU A 90 1.33 11.54 0.36
C GLU A 90 1.72 11.55 -1.12
N MET A 91 1.03 10.75 -1.92
CA MET A 91 1.20 10.65 -3.37
C MET A 91 -0.16 10.64 -4.06
N ASP A 92 -0.29 11.39 -5.15
CA ASP A 92 -1.48 11.35 -6.00
C ASP A 92 -1.47 10.11 -6.91
N PRO A 93 -2.64 9.53 -7.24
CA PRO A 93 -2.72 8.41 -8.18
C PRO A 93 -2.15 8.79 -9.54
N LEU A 94 -1.27 7.93 -10.04
CA LEU A 94 -0.73 8.05 -11.39
C LEU A 94 -1.67 7.40 -12.40
N PRO A 95 -1.73 7.90 -13.64
CA PRO A 95 -2.47 7.22 -14.69
C PRO A 95 -1.93 5.81 -14.89
N ALA A 96 -2.82 4.83 -14.96
CA ALA A 96 -2.45 3.46 -15.29
C ALA A 96 -1.78 3.45 -16.67
N GLY A 97 -0.65 2.74 -16.80
CA GLY A 97 0.03 2.61 -18.08
C GLY A 97 -0.84 1.88 -19.11
N ASN A 98 -0.82 2.32 -20.37
CA ASN A 98 -1.60 1.75 -21.47
C ASN A 98 -1.00 0.43 -22.04
N ARG A 99 -0.45 -0.45 -21.20
CA ARG A 99 0.08 -1.74 -21.67
C ARG A 99 -1.00 -2.79 -21.82
#